data_AF-A0A6V7LLZ3-F1
#
_entry.id   AF-A0A6V7LLZ3-F1
#
_cell.length_a   1.000
_cell.length_b   1.000
_cell.length_c   1.000
_cell.angle_alpha   90.00
_cell.angle_beta   90.00
_cell.angle_gamma   90.00
#
_symmetry.space_group_name_H-M   'P 1'
#
loop_
_entity.id
_entity.type
_entity.pdbx_description
1 polymer ?
#
loop_
_entity_poly.entity_id
_entity_poly.type
_entity_poly.pdbx_seq_one_letter_code
_entity_poly.pdbx_strand_id
1 'polypeptide(L)'
;ESDMDRVFKLPSTTFIGGKEKSLPLREILKRLENTYCGHIGVEFMFINSLEQCNWIRQKMETPGVMEVTNDEKRLILARLTRGTGFEAFLARKWSSEKRFGLEGSEILIPAMKQVIDKSTELGVESIVMGMPHRGRLNVLANVCRKPLGQIFTQFAALEAADD
;
A
#
# COMPACT_ATOMS: atom_id res chain seq x y z
N GLU A 1 28.68 9.21 21.91
CA GLU A 1 28.84 7.73 21.93
C GLU A 1 28.80 7.11 23.33
N SER A 2 29.35 7.77 24.37
CA SER A 2 29.38 7.24 25.75
C SER A 2 28.02 6.85 26.35
N ASP A 3 26.92 7.42 25.86
CA ASP A 3 25.57 7.15 26.35
C ASP A 3 24.84 6.03 25.59
N MET A 4 25.41 5.51 24.50
CA MET A 4 24.72 4.56 23.61
C MET A 4 24.31 3.27 24.32
N ASP A 5 25.12 2.84 25.30
CA ASP A 5 24.88 1.62 26.07
C ASP A 5 24.21 1.91 27.42
N ARG A 6 23.91 3.19 27.73
CA ARG A 6 23.13 3.56 28.92
C ARG A 6 21.66 3.22 28.69
N VAL A 7 21.04 2.65 29.71
CA VAL A 7 19.64 2.21 29.69
C VAL A 7 18.73 3.35 30.14
N PHE A 8 17.71 3.64 29.34
CA PHE A 8 16.71 4.67 29.61
C PHE A 8 15.34 4.03 29.82
N LYS A 9 14.57 4.57 30.76
CA LYS A 9 13.17 4.20 30.95
C LYS A 9 12.33 4.81 29.84
N LEU A 10 11.50 4.00 29.19
CA LEU A 10 10.62 4.45 28.13
C LEU A 10 9.41 5.21 28.71
N PRO A 11 8.97 6.31 28.09
CA PRO A 11 7.71 6.95 28.44
C PRO A 11 6.52 6.03 28.17
N SER A 12 5.40 6.26 28.87
CA SER A 12 4.16 5.50 28.65
C SER A 12 3.48 5.76 27.30
N THR A 13 3.96 6.76 26.56
CA THR A 13 3.39 7.22 25.29
C THR A 13 4.03 6.58 24.05
N THR A 14 5.09 5.78 24.23
CA THR A 14 5.78 5.06 23.15
C THR A 14 5.55 3.56 23.24
N PHE A 15 5.54 2.90 22.08
CA PHE A 15 5.37 1.46 21.93
C PHE A 15 6.62 0.77 21.36
N ILE A 16 7.71 1.51 21.13
CA ILE A 16 8.98 0.94 20.62
C ILE A 16 9.53 -0.18 21.50
N GLY A 17 9.22 -0.15 22.81
CA GLY A 17 9.65 -1.15 23.77
C GLY A 17 8.97 -2.52 23.63
N GLY A 18 7.81 -2.59 22.97
CA GLY A 18 6.96 -3.78 22.99
C GLY A 18 6.61 -4.16 24.43
N LYS A 19 7.23 -5.24 24.94
CA LYS A 19 7.08 -5.70 26.33
C LYS A 19 8.08 -5.06 27.31
N GLU A 20 9.14 -4.45 26.79
CA GLU A 20 10.24 -3.89 27.58
C GLU A 20 9.89 -2.46 28.04
N LYS A 21 10.20 -2.14 29.31
CA LYS A 21 9.96 -0.80 29.89
C LYS A 21 11.19 0.11 29.82
N SER A 22 12.33 -0.43 29.43
CA SER A 22 13.61 0.28 29.37
C SER A 22 14.51 -0.35 28.32
N LEU A 23 15.23 0.49 27.58
CA LEU A 23 16.11 0.07 26.49
C LEU A 23 17.42 0.87 26.52
N PRO A 24 18.54 0.31 26.03
CA PRO A 24 19.73 1.09 25.72
C PRO A 24 19.42 2.18 24.69
N LEU A 25 20.07 3.35 24.79
CA LEU A 25 19.86 4.45 23.83
C LEU A 25 20.09 4.02 22.37
N ARG A 26 21.08 3.17 22.13
CA ARG A 26 21.35 2.60 20.80
C ARG A 26 20.14 1.89 20.21
N GLU A 27 19.43 1.12 21.03
CA GLU A 27 18.26 0.37 20.60
C GLU A 27 17.04 1.29 20.42
N ILE A 28 16.89 2.30 21.27
CA ILE A 28 15.85 3.33 21.11
C ILE A 28 15.99 4.03 19.76
N LEU A 29 17.19 4.52 19.44
CA LEU A 29 17.47 5.19 18.17
C LEU A 29 17.20 4.27 16.98
N LYS A 30 17.73 3.04 17.02
CA LYS A 30 17.52 2.05 15.96
C LYS A 30 16.03 1.78 15.72
N ARG A 31 15.23 1.58 16.78
CA ARG A 31 13.78 1.30 16.64
C ARG A 31 13.02 2.52 16.10
N LEU A 32 13.38 3.73 16.53
CA LEU A 32 12.78 4.97 16.03
C LEU A 32 13.15 5.23 14.56
N GLU A 33 14.43 5.06 14.19
CA GLU A 33 14.90 5.19 12.81
C GLU A 33 14.21 4.18 11.88
N ASN A 34 14.10 2.92 12.30
CA ASN A 34 13.39 1.90 11.54
C ASN A 34 11.90 2.23 11.35
N THR A 35 11.27 2.88 12.34
CA THR A 35 9.84 3.20 12.32
C THR A 35 9.55 4.45 11.48
N TYR A 36 10.35 5.51 11.64
CA TYR A 36 10.03 6.85 11.14
C TYR A 36 10.97 7.37 10.05
N CYS A 37 12.12 6.72 9.82
CA CYS A 37 13.13 7.13 8.85
C CYS A 37 13.38 6.05 7.76
N GLY A 38 12.51 5.04 7.68
CA GLY A 38 12.56 4.01 6.66
C GLY A 38 11.88 4.41 5.35
N HIS A 39 11.22 3.46 4.69
CA HIS A 39 10.49 3.70 3.44
C HIS A 39 9.12 4.41 3.63
N ILE A 40 8.72 4.66 4.88
CA ILE A 40 7.43 5.26 5.24
C ILE A 40 7.69 6.50 6.08
N GLY A 41 7.23 7.66 5.59
CA GLY A 41 7.11 8.88 6.39
C GLY A 41 5.72 8.93 7.03
N VAL A 42 5.65 9.08 8.34
CA VAL A 42 4.38 9.13 9.09
C VAL A 42 4.17 10.53 9.65
N GLU A 43 3.18 11.24 9.10
CA GLU A 43 2.78 12.56 9.58
C GLU A 43 1.44 12.46 10.31
N PHE A 44 1.46 12.60 11.63
CA PHE A 44 0.24 12.49 12.44
C PHE A 44 0.22 13.40 13.67
N MET A 45 1.34 14.02 14.02
CA MET A 45 1.48 14.84 15.24
C MET A 45 0.66 16.14 15.20
N PHE A 46 0.07 16.49 14.05
CA PHE A 46 -0.88 17.60 13.91
C PHE A 46 -2.29 17.25 14.40
N ILE A 47 -2.56 15.98 14.72
CA ILE A 47 -3.86 15.53 15.24
C ILE A 47 -3.98 15.89 16.72
N ASN A 48 -5.02 16.62 17.08
CA ASN A 48 -5.25 17.07 18.47
C ASN A 48 -5.64 15.92 19.43
N SER A 49 -6.23 14.84 18.92
CA SER A 49 -6.65 13.71 19.75
C SER A 49 -5.45 12.84 20.14
N LEU A 50 -5.14 12.80 21.44
CA LEU A 50 -4.10 11.93 21.99
C LEU A 50 -4.41 10.45 21.74
N GLU A 51 -5.68 10.05 21.78
CA GLU A 51 -6.11 8.68 21.50
C GLU A 51 -5.74 8.26 20.08
N GLN A 52 -6.03 9.11 19.09
CA GLN A 52 -5.69 8.84 17.69
C GLN A 52 -4.17 8.79 17.48
N CYS A 53 -3.43 9.74 18.07
CA CYS A 53 -1.98 9.74 18.03
C CYS A 53 -1.38 8.47 18.66
N ASN A 54 -1.91 8.02 19.80
CA ASN A 54 -1.46 6.80 20.45
C ASN A 54 -1.81 5.55 19.62
N TRP A 55 -2.98 5.53 18.96
CA TRP A 55 -3.36 4.45 18.06
C TRP A 55 -2.37 4.31 16.89
N ILE A 56 -1.98 5.44 16.27
CA ILE A 56 -0.99 5.45 15.19
C ILE A 56 0.37 4.98 15.70
N ARG A 57 0.84 5.52 16.84
CA ARG A 57 2.12 5.07 17.45
C ARG A 57 2.09 3.58 17.74
N GLN A 58 1.00 3.04 18.29
CA GLN A 58 0.89 1.61 18.55
C GLN A 58 1.00 0.79 17.26
N LYS A 59 0.39 1.25 16.17
CA LYS A 59 0.45 0.57 14.87
C LYS A 59 1.81 0.65 14.19
N MET A 60 2.60 1.70 14.44
CA MET A 60 3.88 1.92 13.79
C MET A 60 5.09 1.47 14.63
N GLU A 61 5.10 1.78 15.94
CA GLU A 61 6.24 1.57 16.82
C GLU A 61 6.31 0.15 17.40
N THR A 62 5.20 -0.61 17.37
CA THR A 62 5.21 -1.98 17.90
C THR A 62 6.21 -2.84 17.10
N PRO A 63 7.16 -3.54 17.76
CA PRO A 63 8.13 -4.37 17.05
C PRO A 63 7.44 -5.45 16.19
N GLY A 64 7.93 -5.62 14.96
CA GLY A 64 7.44 -6.65 14.04
C GLY A 64 6.21 -6.27 13.20
N VAL A 65 5.66 -5.06 13.33
CA VAL A 65 4.46 -4.64 12.55
C VAL A 65 4.68 -4.60 11.03
N MET A 66 5.93 -4.49 10.59
CA MET A 66 6.32 -4.47 9.17
C MET A 66 6.70 -5.86 8.64
N GLU A 67 6.66 -6.89 9.49
CA GLU A 67 6.98 -8.25 9.06
C GLU A 67 5.84 -8.81 8.20
N VAL A 68 6.22 -9.25 7.00
CA VAL A 68 5.31 -9.89 6.05
C VAL A 68 5.75 -11.34 5.84
N THR A 69 4.78 -12.23 5.86
CA THR A 69 4.97 -13.66 5.64
C THR A 69 5.38 -13.95 4.19
N ASN A 70 5.97 -15.11 3.94
CA ASN A 70 6.36 -15.50 2.59
C ASN A 70 5.16 -15.64 1.64
N ASP A 71 3.99 -16.02 2.16
CA ASP A 71 2.79 -16.16 1.35
C ASP A 71 2.19 -14.80 0.98
N GLU A 72 2.22 -13.83 1.90
CA GLU A 72 1.86 -12.43 1.59
C GLU A 72 2.81 -11.84 0.53
N LYS A 73 4.12 -12.08 0.64
CA LYS A 73 5.09 -11.65 -0.37
C LYS A 73 4.77 -12.24 -1.75
N ARG A 74 4.45 -13.55 -1.82
CA ARG A 74 4.04 -14.21 -3.08
C ARG A 74 2.75 -13.62 -3.63
N LEU A 75 1.77 -13.32 -2.77
CA LEU A 75 0.51 -12.70 -3.17
C LEU A 75 0.73 -11.28 -3.73
N ILE A 76 1.53 -10.46 -3.05
CA ILE A 76 1.91 -9.11 -3.51
C ILE A 76 2.60 -9.19 -4.87
N LEU A 77 3.58 -10.09 -5.02
CA LEU A 77 4.28 -10.32 -6.29
C LEU A 77 3.31 -10.72 -7.40
N ALA A 78 2.42 -11.69 -7.15
CA ALA A 78 1.45 -12.14 -8.14
C ALA A 78 0.51 -11.01 -8.61
N ARG A 79 0.11 -10.12 -7.70
CA ARG A 79 -0.71 -8.94 -8.01
C ARG A 79 0.08 -7.92 -8.84
N LEU A 80 1.33 -7.67 -8.47
CA LEU A 80 2.24 -6.79 -9.19
C LEU A 80 2.49 -7.30 -10.63
N THR A 81 2.80 -8.59 -10.79
CA THR A 81 3.01 -9.23 -12.10
C THR A 81 1.80 -9.10 -13.01
N ARG A 82 0.58 -9.25 -12.49
CA ARG A 82 -0.65 -9.04 -13.30
C ARG A 82 -0.80 -7.58 -13.73
N GLY A 83 -0.53 -6.64 -12.82
CA GLY A 83 -0.58 -5.20 -13.11
C GLY A 83 0.41 -4.81 -14.21
N THR A 84 1.68 -5.22 -14.07
CA THR A 84 2.74 -4.96 -15.05
C THR A 84 2.48 -5.67 -16.38
N GLY A 85 2.06 -6.94 -16.34
CA GLY A 85 1.78 -7.72 -17.54
C GLY A 85 0.62 -7.16 -18.36
N PHE A 86 -0.41 -6.63 -17.69
CA PHE A 86 -1.52 -5.96 -18.35
C PHE A 86 -1.07 -4.71 -19.09
N GLU A 87 -0.26 -3.84 -18.47
CA GLU A 87 0.27 -2.64 -19.14
C GLU A 87 1.18 -3.00 -20.32
N ALA A 88 2.09 -3.95 -20.12
CA ALA A 88 2.99 -4.41 -21.18
C ALA A 88 2.22 -4.99 -22.39
N PHE A 89 1.12 -5.70 -22.14
CA PHE A 89 0.25 -6.20 -23.19
C PHE A 89 -0.44 -5.07 -23.95
N LEU A 90 -1.07 -4.12 -23.24
CA LEU A 90 -1.73 -2.98 -23.89
C LEU A 90 -0.73 -2.16 -24.71
N ALA A 91 0.47 -1.90 -24.17
CA ALA A 91 1.53 -1.17 -24.85
C ALA A 91 1.97 -1.83 -26.16
N ARG A 92 2.00 -3.17 -26.20
CA ARG A 92 2.38 -3.94 -27.40
C ARG A 92 1.26 -4.01 -28.43
N LYS A 93 0.02 -4.19 -27.98
CA LYS A 93 -1.12 -4.40 -28.88
C LYS A 93 -1.66 -3.10 -29.48
N TRP A 94 -1.65 -2.02 -28.69
CA TRP A 94 -2.14 -0.70 -29.09
C TRP A 94 -1.09 0.37 -28.78
N SER A 95 0.04 0.32 -29.48
CA SER A 95 1.18 1.21 -29.25
C SER A 95 0.87 2.69 -29.48
N SER A 96 -0.09 2.99 -30.36
CA SER A 96 -0.45 4.36 -30.76
C SER A 96 -1.61 4.94 -29.94
N GLU A 97 -2.31 4.11 -29.15
CA GLU A 97 -3.49 4.53 -28.40
C GLU A 97 -3.13 5.08 -27.02
N LYS A 98 -3.85 6.14 -26.62
CA LYS A 98 -3.71 6.72 -25.28
C LYS A 98 -4.41 5.85 -24.26
N ARG A 99 -3.64 5.13 -23.44
CA ARG A 99 -4.16 4.24 -22.38
C ARG A 99 -4.03 4.76 -20.94
N PHE A 100 -3.29 5.86 -20.74
CA PHE A 100 -2.99 6.41 -19.40
C PHE A 100 -2.42 5.34 -18.44
N GLY A 101 -1.36 4.67 -18.88
CA GLY A 101 -0.79 3.51 -18.19
C GLY A 101 -0.29 3.79 -16.78
N LEU A 102 -0.14 2.70 -16.02
CA LEU A 102 0.31 2.68 -14.63
C LEU A 102 1.83 2.43 -14.47
N GLU A 103 2.62 2.55 -15.54
CA GLU A 103 4.06 2.30 -15.46
C GLU A 103 4.76 3.16 -14.40
N GLY A 104 5.59 2.50 -13.59
CA GLY A 104 6.30 3.11 -12.46
C GLY A 104 5.42 3.33 -11.22
N SER A 105 4.15 2.94 -11.26
CA SER A 105 3.22 3.01 -10.11
C SER A 105 2.38 1.74 -9.98
N GLU A 106 2.91 0.61 -10.46
CA GLU A 106 2.22 -0.69 -10.49
C GLU A 106 1.88 -1.21 -9.09
N ILE A 107 2.59 -0.73 -8.06
CA ILE A 107 2.32 -1.00 -6.64
C ILE A 107 0.90 -0.58 -6.22
N LEU A 108 0.26 0.33 -6.97
CA LEU A 108 -1.13 0.72 -6.76
C LEU A 108 -2.07 -0.50 -6.79
N ILE A 109 -1.82 -1.47 -7.67
CA ILE A 109 -2.68 -2.66 -7.81
C ILE A 109 -2.67 -3.53 -6.53
N PRO A 110 -1.53 -4.03 -6.02
CA PRO A 110 -1.51 -4.75 -4.76
C PRO A 110 -1.98 -3.90 -3.59
N ALA A 111 -1.65 -2.60 -3.53
CA ALA A 111 -2.07 -1.72 -2.45
C ALA A 111 -3.60 -1.58 -2.36
N MET A 112 -4.28 -1.31 -3.48
CA MET A 112 -5.74 -1.22 -3.52
C MET A 112 -6.39 -2.55 -3.14
N LYS A 113 -5.85 -3.67 -3.61
CA LYS A 113 -6.37 -4.98 -3.23
C LYS A 113 -6.18 -5.26 -1.74
N GLN A 114 -5.07 -4.84 -1.15
CA GLN A 114 -4.85 -4.98 0.30
C GLN A 114 -5.87 -4.17 1.11
N VAL A 115 -6.20 -2.95 0.67
CA VAL A 115 -7.26 -2.14 1.29
C VAL A 115 -8.61 -2.87 1.22
N ILE A 116 -8.94 -3.46 0.07
CA ILE A 116 -10.19 -4.22 -0.13
C ILE A 116 -10.22 -5.48 0.74
N ASP A 117 -9.15 -6.28 0.73
CA ASP A 117 -9.05 -7.50 1.54
C ASP A 117 -9.24 -7.16 3.02
N LYS A 118 -8.54 -6.13 3.50
CA LYS A 118 -8.63 -5.73 4.90
C LYS A 118 -10.00 -5.17 5.26
N SER A 119 -10.62 -4.40 4.37
CA SER A 119 -11.98 -3.89 4.56
C SER A 119 -12.99 -5.04 4.66
N THR A 120 -12.82 -6.06 3.81
CA THR A 120 -13.71 -7.24 3.79
C THR A 120 -13.56 -8.05 5.08
N GLU A 121 -12.33 -8.25 5.57
CA GLU A 121 -12.08 -8.89 6.88
C GLU A 121 -12.75 -8.16 8.04
N LEU A 122 -12.92 -6.84 7.93
CA LEU A 122 -13.59 -6.00 8.93
C LEU A 122 -15.11 -5.95 8.75
N GLY A 123 -15.67 -6.69 7.79
CA GLY A 123 -17.12 -6.81 7.56
C GLY A 123 -17.70 -5.77 6.60
N VAL A 124 -16.87 -5.07 5.81
CA VAL A 124 -17.36 -4.15 4.78
C VAL A 124 -17.92 -4.93 3.59
N GLU A 125 -19.18 -4.68 3.26
CA GLU A 125 -19.90 -5.37 2.17
C GLU A 125 -19.72 -4.70 0.80
N SER A 126 -19.52 -3.38 0.78
CA SER A 126 -19.44 -2.60 -0.47
C SER A 126 -18.35 -1.54 -0.40
N ILE A 127 -17.65 -1.35 -1.52
CA ILE A 127 -16.59 -0.35 -1.65
C ILE A 127 -16.88 0.47 -2.90
N VAL A 128 -17.04 1.78 -2.72
CA VAL A 128 -17.22 2.75 -3.81
C VAL A 128 -15.94 3.56 -3.96
N MET A 129 -15.50 3.75 -5.20
CA MET A 129 -14.20 4.33 -5.52
C MET A 129 -14.31 5.39 -6.62
N GLY A 130 -13.70 6.54 -6.38
CA GLY A 130 -13.36 7.52 -7.41
C GLY A 130 -11.86 7.46 -7.72
N MET A 131 -11.50 7.52 -9.01
CA MET A 131 -10.10 7.60 -9.44
C MET A 131 -9.95 8.41 -10.74
N PRO A 132 -8.79 9.08 -10.95
CA PRO A 132 -8.48 9.73 -12.21
C PRO A 132 -8.14 8.71 -13.32
N HIS A 133 -7.66 9.19 -14.47
CA HIS A 133 -7.38 8.35 -15.65
C HIS A 133 -6.16 7.41 -15.48
N ARG A 134 -5.17 7.78 -14.66
CA ARG A 134 -3.91 7.01 -14.50
C ARG A 134 -4.17 5.62 -13.93
N GLY A 135 -3.82 4.59 -14.72
CA GLY A 135 -4.00 3.18 -14.36
C GLY A 135 -5.46 2.72 -14.28
N ARG A 136 -6.43 3.51 -14.77
CA ARG A 136 -7.87 3.19 -14.64
C ARG A 136 -8.22 1.86 -15.29
N LEU A 137 -7.70 1.57 -16.48
CA LEU A 137 -7.95 0.29 -17.16
C LEU A 137 -7.36 -0.88 -16.38
N ASN A 138 -6.20 -0.67 -15.76
CA ASN A 138 -5.52 -1.65 -14.93
C ASN A 138 -6.33 -1.95 -13.66
N VAL A 139 -6.84 -0.92 -13.00
CA VAL A 139 -7.73 -1.07 -11.83
C VAL A 139 -9.02 -1.79 -12.23
N LEU A 140 -9.66 -1.40 -13.34
CA LEU A 140 -10.86 -2.08 -13.81
C LEU A 140 -10.62 -3.57 -14.05
N ALA A 141 -9.52 -3.94 -14.70
CA ALA A 141 -9.18 -5.33 -14.99
C ALA A 141 -8.76 -6.12 -13.74
N ASN A 142 -7.79 -5.62 -12.98
CA ASN A 142 -7.09 -6.38 -11.93
C ASN A 142 -7.69 -6.20 -10.52
N VAL A 143 -8.45 -5.12 -10.29
CA VAL A 143 -9.12 -4.83 -9.01
C VAL A 143 -10.62 -5.13 -9.12
N CYS A 144 -11.34 -4.43 -10.00
CA CYS A 144 -12.79 -4.57 -10.17
C CYS A 144 -13.20 -5.83 -10.95
N ARG A 145 -12.24 -6.55 -11.55
CA ARG A 145 -12.47 -7.76 -12.37
C ARG A 145 -13.43 -7.53 -13.54
N LYS A 146 -13.42 -6.32 -14.13
CA LYS A 146 -14.14 -6.07 -15.38
C LYS A 146 -13.61 -7.03 -16.46
N PRO A 147 -14.47 -7.76 -17.18
CA PRO A 147 -14.02 -8.71 -18.18
C PRO A 147 -13.13 -8.06 -19.24
N LEU A 148 -12.01 -8.70 -19.55
CA LEU A 148 -11.01 -8.17 -20.50
C LEU A 148 -11.62 -7.92 -21.89
N GLY A 149 -12.53 -8.78 -22.36
CA GLY A 149 -13.22 -8.57 -23.63
C GLY A 149 -13.94 -7.22 -23.71
N GLN A 150 -14.63 -6.81 -22.64
CA GLN A 150 -15.30 -5.51 -22.59
C GLN A 150 -14.33 -4.32 -22.52
N ILE A 151 -13.10 -4.54 -22.04
CA ILE A 151 -12.06 -3.51 -22.04
C ILE A 151 -11.46 -3.41 -23.45
N PHE A 152 -11.15 -4.55 -24.07
CA PHE A 152 -10.50 -4.59 -25.37
C PHE A 152 -11.39 -4.10 -26.52
N THR A 153 -12.71 -4.31 -26.45
CA THR A 153 -13.64 -3.76 -27.46
C THR A 153 -13.62 -2.24 -27.50
N GLN A 154 -13.24 -1.55 -26.41
CA GLN A 154 -13.11 -0.09 -26.38
C GLN A 154 -11.89 0.43 -27.14
N PHE A 155 -10.95 -0.45 -27.49
CA PHE A 155 -9.80 -0.15 -28.34
C PHE A 155 -10.00 -0.58 -29.80
N ALA A 156 -11.09 -1.27 -30.12
CA ALA A 156 -11.48 -1.49 -31.50
C ALA A 156 -12.02 -0.16 -32.06
N ALA A 157 -11.77 0.11 -33.34
CA ALA A 157 -12.45 1.20 -34.00
C ALA A 157 -13.96 0.97 -33.86
N LEU A 158 -14.67 1.96 -33.32
CA LEU A 158 -16.12 2.00 -33.39
C LEU A 158 -16.45 2.10 -34.88
N GLU A 159 -16.84 0.99 -35.50
CA GLU A 159 -17.62 1.09 -36.74
C GLU A 159 -18.90 1.82 -36.35
N ALA A 160 -19.18 2.92 -37.03
CA ALA A 160 -20.47 3.57 -36.92
C ALA A 160 -21.52 2.50 -37.22
N ALA A 161 -22.46 2.29 -36.30
CA ALA A 161 -23.68 1.62 -36.67
C ALA A 161 -24.37 2.58 -37.64
N ASP A 162 -24.35 2.27 -38.93
CA ASP A 162 -25.23 2.93 -39.89
C ASP A 162 -26.67 2.72 -39.38
N ASP A 163 -27.37 3.82 -39.08
CA ASP A 163 -28.80 3.86 -38.76
C ASP A 163 -29.65 3.34 -39.95
#